data_AF-A0A183FTT9-F1
#
_entry.id   AF-A0A183FTT9-F1
#
_cell.length_a   1.000
_cell.length_b   1.000
_cell.length_c   1.000
_cell.angle_alpha   90.00
_cell.angle_beta   90.00
_cell.angle_gamma   90.00
#
_symmetry.space_group_name_H-M   'P 1'
#
loop_
_entity.id
_entity.type
_entity.pdbx_description
1 polymer ?
#
loop_
_entity_poly.entity_id
_entity_poly.type
_entity_poly.pdbx_seq_one_letter_code
_entity_poly.pdbx_strand_id
1 'polypeptide(L)'
;MRLLLLSLSFVFSLIIFQSGFLLKRKELHMRSKCSDAKLLHSECWMQRQYKKVVVMLVDALRYDFMVPVVEHGSRSFFRGHMPGVAKLMKNGAQIGVFLADPPTTTLQRIKALTTGTLPTFIDAGDNFAPSSNINEDNLFVQAQGRNLSLWSNQEPSQRQVEWPKCLLLHDELRSSHPADLIVAHLLGVDHCGHKYGPNHIQMSDTLRKIDEIISETLLIVMGDHGMTTTGDHGGDSDDETHAGLLVFSPGRQFPPLPKNLRQIDLVPSLSLLLGLPIPFSNLGVVIESMFPPNLSEQAIALNYEQVRRFASSYAAANPSFQITSIITHDTTVPAEQLRTIHNLQDSLRAAWTQFDQVLMRLGVFSFAETLLCTISCSSLSAAQTVVRSGCLLLQLSVIFGGSNDNPAVSLLLVRLKAALKNSRNVILNFPWTKNYSNRRP
;
A
#
# COMPACT_ATOMS: atom_id res chain seq x y z
N MET A 1 -7.63 36.36 23.50
CA MET A 1 -8.88 35.59 23.30
C MET A 1 -9.23 35.39 21.82
N ARG A 2 -9.38 36.45 21.01
CA ARG A 2 -9.69 36.34 19.57
C ARG A 2 -8.71 35.46 18.78
N LEU A 3 -7.41 35.76 18.89
CA LEU A 3 -6.36 34.99 18.19
C LEU A 3 -6.39 33.52 18.59
N LEU A 4 -6.42 33.24 19.90
CA LEU A 4 -6.51 31.87 20.42
C LEU A 4 -7.72 31.10 19.86
N LEU A 5 -8.91 31.71 19.85
CA LEU A 5 -10.12 31.06 19.36
C LEU A 5 -10.04 30.73 17.87
N LEU A 6 -9.57 31.68 17.05
CA LEU A 6 -9.41 31.47 15.61
C LEU A 6 -8.31 30.45 15.31
N SER A 7 -7.17 30.51 16.01
CA SER A 7 -6.09 29.53 15.88
C SER A 7 -6.55 28.12 16.21
N LEU A 8 -7.30 27.94 17.30
CA LEU A 8 -7.89 26.64 17.66
C LEU A 8 -8.86 26.15 16.58
N SER A 9 -9.77 27.01 16.10
CA SER A 9 -10.69 26.65 15.03
C SER A 9 -9.99 26.27 13.72
N PHE A 10 -8.88 26.91 13.38
CA PHE A 10 -8.04 26.49 12.25
C PHE A 10 -7.43 25.11 12.46
N VAL A 11 -6.81 24.88 13.62
CA VAL A 11 -6.20 23.58 13.97
C VAL A 11 -7.24 22.47 13.92
N PHE A 12 -8.41 22.65 14.52
CA PHE A 12 -9.45 21.62 14.51
C PHE A 12 -10.09 21.42 13.14
N SER A 13 -10.24 22.46 12.32
CA SER A 13 -10.68 22.30 10.92
C SER A 13 -9.71 21.41 10.13
N LEU A 14 -8.41 21.63 10.32
CA LEU A 14 -7.36 20.81 9.71
C LEU A 14 -7.37 19.38 10.25
N ILE A 15 -7.55 19.16 11.56
CA ILE A 15 -7.66 17.83 12.14
C ILE A 15 -8.87 17.07 11.56
N ILE A 16 -10.04 17.72 11.43
CA ILE A 16 -11.24 17.10 10.84
C ILE A 16 -10.99 16.73 9.38
N PHE A 17 -10.42 17.66 8.60
CA PHE A 17 -10.05 17.39 7.22
C PHE A 17 -9.07 16.21 7.10
N GLN A 18 -7.99 16.24 7.88
CA GLN A 18 -6.99 15.17 7.93
C GLN A 18 -7.57 13.83 8.36
N SER A 19 -8.55 13.82 9.26
CA SER A 19 -9.21 12.59 9.73
C SER A 19 -10.02 11.92 8.61
N GLY A 20 -10.53 12.69 7.65
CA GLY A 20 -11.18 12.13 6.46
C GLY A 20 -10.27 11.93 5.25
N PHE A 21 -9.19 12.72 5.15
CA PHE A 21 -8.26 12.71 4.03
C PHE A 21 -7.14 11.67 4.20
N LEU A 22 -6.58 11.52 5.40
CA LEU A 22 -5.50 10.55 5.63
C LEU A 22 -6.10 9.17 5.84
N LEU A 23 -5.91 8.31 4.84
CA LEU A 23 -6.28 6.90 4.89
C LEU A 23 -5.45 6.21 5.98
N LYS A 24 -6.09 5.91 7.12
CA LYS A 24 -5.51 5.15 8.22
C LYS A 24 -5.97 3.71 8.14
N ARG A 25 -5.16 2.84 7.53
CA ARG A 25 -5.33 1.40 7.71
C ARG A 25 -5.00 1.07 9.16
N LYS A 26 -5.88 0.31 9.82
CA LYS A 26 -5.57 -0.28 11.12
C LYS A 26 -4.64 -1.48 10.90
N GLU A 27 -3.36 -1.30 11.19
CA GLU A 27 -2.39 -2.39 11.12
C GLU A 27 -2.66 -3.41 12.23
N LEU A 28 -2.64 -4.70 11.89
CA LEU A 28 -2.73 -5.79 12.84
C LEU A 28 -1.35 -6.39 13.04
N HIS A 29 -0.84 -6.38 14.27
CA HIS A 29 0.51 -6.88 14.61
C HIS A 29 0.56 -8.40 14.84
N MET A 30 -0.40 -9.15 14.30
CA MET A 30 -0.43 -10.60 14.38
C MET A 30 0.55 -11.21 13.37
N ARG A 31 1.02 -12.43 13.66
CA ARG A 31 1.93 -13.19 12.77
C ARG A 31 1.40 -14.60 12.54
N SER A 32 1.61 -15.10 11.33
CA SER A 32 1.32 -16.48 10.98
C SER A 32 2.33 -17.43 11.61
N LYS A 33 1.86 -18.62 11.97
CA LYS A 33 2.63 -19.72 12.54
C LYS A 33 2.40 -20.98 11.71
N CYS A 34 3.35 -21.92 11.74
CA CYS A 34 3.19 -23.21 11.09
C CYS A 34 1.95 -23.99 11.59
N SER A 35 1.57 -23.81 12.85
CA SER A 35 0.38 -24.41 13.47
C SER A 35 -0.95 -23.87 12.94
N ASP A 36 -0.96 -22.75 12.23
CA ASP A 36 -2.18 -22.11 11.75
C ASP A 36 -2.80 -22.84 10.56
N ALA A 37 -1.99 -23.62 9.81
CA ALA A 37 -2.46 -24.54 8.80
C ALA A 37 -2.46 -25.96 9.37
N LYS A 38 -3.61 -26.63 9.40
CA LYS A 38 -3.71 -28.05 9.79
C LYS A 38 -3.60 -28.92 8.55
N LEU A 39 -2.39 -29.36 8.22
CA LEU A 39 -2.16 -30.31 7.13
C LEU A 39 -1.41 -31.54 7.61
N LEU A 40 -1.87 -32.71 7.16
CA LEU A 40 -1.19 -33.98 7.36
C LEU A 40 0.08 -34.02 6.49
N HIS A 41 1.22 -34.38 7.07
CA HIS A 41 2.49 -34.69 6.41
C HIS A 41 3.39 -33.53 5.93
N SER A 42 3.20 -32.30 6.42
CA SER A 42 4.15 -31.20 6.19
C SER A 42 4.72 -30.65 7.49
N GLU A 43 6.01 -30.27 7.50
CA GLU A 43 6.66 -29.62 8.65
C GLU A 43 6.03 -28.24 8.99
N CYS A 44 5.43 -27.60 7.99
CA CYS A 44 4.74 -26.32 8.08
C CYS A 44 3.57 -26.31 7.09
N TRP A 45 3.24 -25.18 6.45
CA TRP A 45 2.06 -25.07 5.59
C TRP A 45 2.16 -25.90 4.30
N MET A 46 3.33 -25.94 3.66
CA MET A 46 3.57 -26.77 2.48
C MET A 46 4.99 -27.33 2.53
N GLN A 47 5.23 -28.47 1.88
CA GLN A 47 6.59 -28.95 1.66
C GLN A 47 7.36 -27.94 0.80
N ARG A 48 8.60 -27.64 1.20
CA ARG A 48 9.48 -26.74 0.45
C ARG A 48 9.78 -27.30 -0.94
N GLN A 49 9.48 -26.52 -1.98
CA GLN A 49 9.66 -26.88 -3.38
C GLN A 49 11.04 -26.47 -3.91
N TYR A 50 11.63 -25.41 -3.35
CA TYR A 50 12.92 -24.88 -3.77
C TYR A 50 13.92 -24.81 -2.62
N LYS A 51 15.07 -25.47 -2.77
CA LYS A 51 16.19 -25.42 -1.80
C LYS A 51 16.96 -24.11 -1.84
N LYS A 52 16.91 -23.38 -2.95
CA LYS A 52 17.56 -22.09 -3.14
C LYS A 52 16.65 -21.22 -3.98
N VAL A 53 16.41 -20.00 -3.53
CA VAL A 53 15.65 -18.99 -4.25
C VAL A 53 16.45 -17.71 -4.33
N VAL A 54 16.59 -17.19 -5.55
CA VAL A 54 17.21 -15.89 -5.79
C VAL A 54 16.13 -14.94 -6.29
N VAL A 55 15.96 -13.84 -5.56
CA VAL A 55 15.07 -12.74 -5.88
C VAL A 55 15.92 -11.52 -6.21
N MET A 56 15.87 -11.11 -7.47
CA MET A 56 16.55 -9.91 -7.96
C MET A 56 15.52 -8.80 -8.17
N LEU A 57 15.46 -7.90 -7.20
CA LEU A 57 14.63 -6.70 -7.25
C LEU A 57 15.44 -5.59 -7.95
N VAL A 58 15.03 -5.20 -9.14
CA VAL A 58 15.67 -4.13 -9.91
C VAL A 58 14.78 -2.90 -9.84
N ASP A 59 15.26 -1.87 -9.16
CA ASP A 59 14.53 -0.62 -8.90
C ASP A 59 14.12 0.04 -10.23
N ALA A 60 12.83 0.34 -10.37
CA ALA A 60 12.20 0.89 -11.58
C ALA A 60 12.30 0.02 -12.86
N LEU A 61 12.44 -1.30 -12.75
CA LEU A 61 12.46 -2.20 -13.91
C LEU A 61 11.06 -2.36 -14.51
N ARG A 62 10.78 -1.61 -15.58
CA ARG A 62 9.57 -1.72 -16.39
C ARG A 62 9.47 -3.04 -17.12
N TYR A 63 8.24 -3.50 -17.34
CA TYR A 63 7.96 -4.71 -18.12
C TYR A 63 8.57 -4.66 -19.53
N ASP A 64 8.44 -3.53 -20.23
CA ASP A 64 8.91 -3.38 -21.60
C ASP A 64 10.43 -3.29 -21.75
N PHE A 65 11.18 -3.18 -20.65
CA PHE A 65 12.65 -3.28 -20.66
C PHE A 65 13.08 -4.74 -20.82
N MET A 66 12.27 -5.68 -20.31
CA MET A 66 12.55 -7.11 -20.31
C MET A 66 12.09 -7.81 -21.59
N VAL A 67 11.15 -7.21 -22.33
CA VAL A 67 10.58 -7.81 -23.55
C VAL A 67 11.67 -7.90 -24.62
N PRO A 68 12.00 -9.11 -25.13
CA PRO A 68 12.95 -9.28 -26.22
C PRO A 68 12.48 -8.58 -27.49
N VAL A 69 13.42 -8.14 -28.33
CA VAL A 69 13.08 -7.46 -29.60
C VAL A 69 12.41 -8.44 -30.56
N VAL A 70 11.27 -8.03 -31.10
CA VAL A 70 10.63 -8.66 -32.25
C VAL A 70 11.30 -8.11 -33.52
N GLU A 71 11.58 -8.98 -34.50
CA GLU A 71 12.12 -8.55 -35.80
C GLU A 71 11.26 -7.41 -36.38
N HIS A 72 11.92 -6.33 -36.86
CA HIS A 72 11.29 -5.09 -37.36
C HIS A 72 10.61 -4.18 -36.33
N GLY A 73 10.79 -4.41 -35.03
CA GLY A 73 10.30 -3.50 -33.98
C GLY A 73 10.97 -2.12 -33.96
N SER A 74 10.27 -1.12 -33.42
CA SER A 74 10.84 0.21 -33.16
C SER A 74 12.05 0.11 -32.23
N ARG A 75 13.18 0.71 -32.64
CA ARG A 75 14.40 0.78 -31.83
C ARG A 75 14.17 1.77 -30.67
N SER A 76 14.45 1.32 -29.46
CA SER A 76 14.45 2.17 -28.25
C SER A 76 15.74 1.90 -27.47
N PHE A 77 16.10 2.78 -26.54
CA PHE A 77 17.30 2.60 -25.72
C PHE A 77 17.11 1.62 -24.55
N PHE A 78 15.94 1.01 -24.41
CA PHE A 78 15.67 0.04 -23.34
C PHE A 78 15.29 -1.35 -23.87
N ARG A 79 14.56 -1.45 -25.00
CA ARG A 79 14.18 -2.76 -25.57
C ARG A 79 15.38 -3.50 -26.14
N GLY A 80 15.47 -4.79 -25.85
CA GLY A 80 16.49 -5.67 -26.44
C GLY A 80 17.87 -5.60 -25.80
N HIS A 81 18.00 -4.92 -24.68
CA HIS A 81 19.27 -4.80 -23.96
C HIS A 81 19.41 -5.79 -22.81
N MET A 82 18.55 -6.82 -22.77
CA MET A 82 18.58 -7.93 -21.83
C MET A 82 18.63 -9.30 -22.55
N PRO A 83 19.73 -9.64 -23.25
CA PRO A 83 19.86 -10.91 -23.98
C PRO A 83 19.83 -12.17 -23.09
N GLY A 84 20.25 -12.08 -21.83
CA GLY A 84 20.16 -13.13 -20.81
C GLY A 84 18.70 -13.46 -20.49
N VAL A 85 17.83 -12.44 -20.34
CA VAL A 85 16.38 -12.64 -20.26
C VAL A 85 15.85 -13.42 -21.47
N ALA A 86 16.24 -13.01 -22.69
CA ALA A 86 15.81 -13.70 -23.91
C ALA A 86 16.29 -15.17 -23.96
N LYS A 87 17.50 -15.45 -23.45
CA LYS A 87 18.02 -16.82 -23.30
C LYS A 87 17.21 -17.63 -22.29
N LEU A 88 16.87 -17.06 -21.14
CA LEU A 88 16.05 -17.74 -20.13
C LEU A 88 14.64 -18.05 -20.65
N MET A 89 14.03 -17.14 -21.42
CA MET A 89 12.72 -17.39 -22.05
C MET A 89 12.74 -18.60 -23.00
N LYS A 90 13.82 -18.79 -23.76
CA LYS A 90 14.00 -20.00 -24.59
C LYS A 90 14.13 -21.28 -23.74
N ASN A 91 14.57 -21.15 -22.49
CA ASN A 91 14.76 -22.25 -21.55
C ASN A 91 13.57 -22.44 -20.59
N GLY A 92 12.42 -21.81 -20.87
CA GLY A 92 11.19 -22.03 -20.13
C GLY A 92 10.85 -20.99 -19.07
N ALA A 93 11.60 -19.90 -19.00
CA ALA A 93 11.20 -18.73 -18.22
C ALA A 93 9.94 -18.06 -18.79
N GLN A 94 9.22 -17.37 -17.93
CA GLN A 94 8.06 -16.56 -18.31
C GLN A 94 8.26 -15.13 -17.83
N ILE A 95 7.86 -14.18 -18.67
CA ILE A 95 7.80 -12.76 -18.32
C ILE A 95 6.35 -12.31 -18.27
N GLY A 96 6.04 -11.36 -17.39
CA GLY A 96 4.70 -10.82 -17.23
C GLY A 96 4.72 -9.39 -16.71
N VAL A 97 3.62 -8.67 -16.93
CA VAL A 97 3.37 -7.38 -16.30
C VAL A 97 3.10 -7.63 -14.82
N PHE A 98 3.82 -6.91 -13.97
CA PHE A 98 3.75 -7.03 -12.52
C PHE A 98 3.22 -5.72 -11.96
N LEU A 99 1.90 -5.66 -11.76
CA LEU A 99 1.18 -4.44 -11.46
C LEU A 99 1.54 -3.91 -10.07
N ALA A 100 2.20 -2.77 -10.06
CA ALA A 100 2.53 -2.00 -8.86
C ALA A 100 1.37 -1.07 -8.51
N ASP A 101 0.96 -1.08 -7.25
CA ASP A 101 -0.12 -0.21 -6.78
C ASP A 101 0.41 1.20 -6.46
N PRO A 102 -0.32 2.28 -6.80
CA PRO A 102 0.04 3.61 -6.35
C PRO A 102 -0.01 3.76 -4.81
N PRO A 103 0.85 4.58 -4.20
CA PRO A 103 1.95 5.32 -4.83
C PRO A 103 3.10 4.37 -5.24
N THR A 104 3.62 4.57 -6.45
CA THR A 104 4.70 3.78 -7.07
C THR A 104 6.08 4.24 -6.59
N THR A 105 6.27 4.24 -5.27
CA THR A 105 7.55 4.62 -4.62
C THR A 105 8.24 3.41 -3.99
N THR A 106 9.56 3.32 -4.13
CA THR A 106 10.38 2.15 -3.78
C THR A 106 10.03 1.52 -2.44
N LEU A 107 10.06 2.27 -1.34
CA LEU A 107 9.81 1.72 0.01
C LEU A 107 8.38 1.16 0.16
N GLN A 108 7.38 1.79 -0.45
CA GLN A 108 6.00 1.32 -0.41
C GLN A 108 5.82 0.01 -1.16
N ARG A 109 6.50 -0.10 -2.30
CA ARG A 109 6.50 -1.30 -3.13
C ARG A 109 7.25 -2.44 -2.45
N ILE A 110 8.38 -2.16 -1.80
CA ILE A 110 9.11 -3.14 -0.98
C ILE A 110 8.25 -3.62 0.20
N LYS A 111 7.53 -2.73 0.90
CA LYS A 111 6.59 -3.12 1.96
C LYS A 111 5.52 -4.06 1.41
N ALA A 112 4.93 -3.76 0.26
CA ALA A 112 3.95 -4.61 -0.40
C ALA A 112 4.51 -5.98 -0.83
N LEU A 113 5.71 -6.00 -1.44
CA LEU A 113 6.40 -7.20 -1.93
C LEU A 113 6.93 -8.13 -0.83
N THR A 114 6.91 -7.68 0.43
CA THR A 114 7.41 -8.46 1.58
C THR A 114 6.29 -8.90 2.51
N THR A 115 5.24 -8.08 2.66
CA THR A 115 4.08 -8.35 3.53
C THR A 115 2.88 -8.93 2.78
N GLY A 116 2.77 -8.65 1.48
CA GLY A 116 1.60 -8.96 0.68
C GLY A 116 0.42 -8.02 0.95
N THR A 117 0.68 -6.87 1.59
CA THR A 117 -0.34 -5.87 1.92
C THR A 117 -0.29 -4.66 0.98
N LEU A 118 -1.35 -3.86 0.98
CA LEU A 118 -1.37 -2.58 0.26
C LEU A 118 -0.76 -1.49 1.14
N PRO A 119 0.07 -0.58 0.60
CA PRO A 119 0.54 0.56 1.36
C PRO A 119 -0.58 1.57 1.60
N THR A 120 -0.38 2.44 2.58
CA THR A 120 -1.23 3.60 2.82
C THR A 120 -0.50 4.91 2.51
N PHE A 121 -1.25 6.00 2.38
CA PHE A 121 -0.64 7.33 2.19
C PHE A 121 0.20 7.78 3.39
N ILE A 122 -0.08 7.30 4.61
CA ILE A 122 0.75 7.58 5.78
C ILE A 122 2.10 6.90 5.62
N ASP A 123 2.10 5.66 5.14
CA ASP A 123 3.34 4.93 4.91
C ASP A 123 4.24 5.66 3.89
N ALA A 124 3.67 6.35 2.89
CA ALA A 124 4.46 7.14 1.94
C ALA A 124 5.27 8.28 2.60
N GLY A 125 4.78 8.80 3.73
CA GLY A 125 5.52 9.76 4.57
C GLY A 125 6.78 9.15 5.19
N ASP A 126 6.79 7.84 5.44
CA ASP A 126 7.94 7.12 5.99
C ASP A 126 9.11 7.01 5.00
N ASN A 127 8.89 7.29 3.71
CA ASN A 127 9.97 7.45 2.73
C ASN A 127 10.96 8.57 3.15
N PHE A 128 10.50 9.53 3.95
CA PHE A 128 11.29 10.64 4.48
C PHE A 128 11.75 10.41 5.93
N ALA A 129 11.40 9.29 6.54
CA ALA A 129 11.80 8.96 7.91
C ALA A 129 13.21 8.32 7.93
N PRO A 130 14.07 8.67 8.89
CA PRO A 130 15.43 8.14 8.98
C PRO A 130 15.50 6.63 9.33
N SER A 131 14.40 6.03 9.76
CA SER A 131 14.30 4.59 10.07
C SER A 131 12.87 4.07 9.86
N SER A 132 12.53 3.68 8.64
CA SER A 132 11.28 2.99 8.35
C SER A 132 11.43 1.49 8.66
N ASN A 133 10.74 1.02 9.70
CA ASN A 133 10.73 -0.39 10.08
C ASN A 133 9.40 -1.04 9.69
N ILE A 134 9.46 -2.16 8.96
CA ILE A 134 8.29 -2.99 8.68
C ILE A 134 8.02 -3.86 9.91
N ASN A 135 7.07 -3.41 10.74
CA ASN A 135 6.69 -4.11 11.97
C ASN A 135 5.70 -5.26 11.73
N GLU A 136 5.08 -5.29 10.55
CA GLU A 136 4.13 -6.32 10.13
C GLU A 136 4.81 -7.66 9.86
N ASP A 137 4.00 -8.71 9.92
CA ASP A 137 4.43 -10.02 9.46
C ASP A 137 4.85 -9.97 7.98
N ASN A 138 5.98 -10.60 7.65
CA ASN A 138 6.56 -10.53 6.32
C ASN A 138 7.39 -11.78 6.00
N LEU A 139 7.65 -11.98 4.70
CA LEU A 139 8.36 -13.13 4.16
C LEU A 139 9.74 -13.36 4.82
N PHE A 140 10.49 -12.30 5.12
CA PHE A 140 11.83 -12.41 5.70
C PHE A 140 11.80 -12.88 7.13
N VAL A 141 10.88 -12.34 7.94
CA VAL A 141 10.66 -12.79 9.32
C VAL A 141 10.22 -14.26 9.33
N GLN A 142 9.36 -14.66 8.40
CA GLN A 142 8.94 -16.06 8.27
C GLN A 142 10.08 -16.99 7.84
N ALA A 143 10.94 -16.55 6.92
CA ALA A 143 12.13 -17.29 6.49
C ALA A 143 13.13 -17.48 7.63
N GLN A 144 13.45 -16.41 8.37
CA GLN A 144 14.31 -16.46 9.55
C GLN A 144 13.74 -17.38 10.64
N GLY A 145 12.43 -17.31 10.89
CA GLY A 145 11.74 -18.19 11.84
C GLY A 145 11.77 -19.68 11.46
N ARG A 146 12.04 -20.00 10.19
CA ARG A 146 12.24 -21.35 9.65
C ARG A 146 13.72 -21.72 9.49
N ASN A 147 14.64 -20.92 10.05
CA ASN A 147 16.09 -21.08 9.93
C ASN A 147 16.60 -21.15 8.49
N LEU A 148 15.91 -20.48 7.55
CA LEU A 148 16.44 -20.33 6.21
C LEU A 148 17.55 -19.29 6.24
N SER A 149 18.71 -19.64 5.69
CA SER A 149 19.80 -18.70 5.52
C SER A 149 19.39 -17.59 4.54
N LEU A 150 19.57 -16.34 4.95
CA LEU A 150 19.17 -15.15 4.20
C LEU A 150 20.41 -14.33 3.86
N TRP A 151 20.54 -13.94 2.61
CA TRP A 151 21.53 -12.97 2.16
C TRP A 151 20.85 -11.74 1.55
N SER A 152 21.35 -10.55 1.87
CA SER A 152 20.92 -9.31 1.22
C SER A 152 22.05 -8.29 1.09
N ASN A 153 22.11 -7.61 -0.06
CA ASN A 153 23.06 -6.52 -0.35
C ASN A 153 22.67 -5.15 0.28
N GLN A 154 21.65 -5.15 1.14
CA GLN A 154 21.18 -3.98 1.90
C GLN A 154 21.65 -3.99 3.37
N GLU A 155 22.46 -4.99 3.77
CA GLU A 155 23.05 -5.12 5.10
C GLU A 155 23.74 -3.81 5.59
N PRO A 156 23.55 -3.39 6.86
CA PRO A 156 24.02 -2.09 7.36
C PRO A 156 25.52 -1.85 7.20
N SER A 157 26.33 -2.92 7.21
CA SER A 157 27.79 -2.87 7.06
C SER A 157 28.25 -2.51 5.63
N GLN A 158 27.37 -2.58 4.62
CA GLN A 158 27.73 -2.49 3.19
C GLN A 158 27.15 -1.25 2.48
N ARG A 159 26.67 -0.24 3.22
CA ARG A 159 26.01 0.96 2.67
C ARG A 159 26.91 1.90 1.85
N GLN A 160 28.23 1.72 1.86
CA GLN A 160 29.17 2.75 1.35
C GLN A 160 29.54 2.66 -0.13
N VAL A 161 29.08 1.68 -0.91
CA VAL A 161 29.55 1.57 -2.30
C VAL A 161 28.42 1.16 -3.26
N GLU A 162 28.18 2.01 -4.26
CA GLU A 162 27.09 1.86 -5.26
C GLU A 162 27.29 0.71 -6.25
N TRP A 163 28.53 0.30 -6.54
CA TRP A 163 28.86 -0.67 -7.60
C TRP A 163 29.44 -2.03 -7.18
N PRO A 164 30.10 -2.25 -6.01
CA PRO A 164 30.52 -3.59 -5.61
C PRO A 164 29.36 -4.44 -5.08
N LYS A 165 28.13 -3.90 -4.92
CA LYS A 165 26.96 -4.71 -4.52
C LYS A 165 26.61 -5.81 -5.53
N CYS A 166 26.80 -5.56 -6.83
CA CYS A 166 26.62 -6.59 -7.86
C CYS A 166 27.70 -7.68 -7.78
N LEU A 167 28.94 -7.29 -7.44
CA LEU A 167 30.03 -8.24 -7.21
C LEU A 167 29.73 -9.15 -6.02
N LEU A 168 29.22 -8.58 -4.92
CA LEU A 168 28.83 -9.35 -3.73
C LEU A 168 27.73 -10.38 -4.04
N LEU A 169 26.74 -10.02 -4.86
CA LEU A 169 25.74 -10.99 -5.33
C LEU A 169 26.40 -12.10 -6.16
N HIS A 170 27.32 -11.74 -7.03
CA HIS A 170 28.01 -12.70 -7.88
C HIS A 170 28.84 -13.71 -7.06
N ASP A 171 29.53 -13.23 -6.03
CA ASP A 171 30.30 -14.04 -5.10
C ASP A 171 29.38 -14.96 -4.28
N GLU A 172 28.25 -14.45 -3.79
CA GLU A 172 27.25 -15.24 -3.07
C GLU A 172 26.65 -16.34 -3.96
N LEU A 173 26.34 -16.01 -5.23
CA LEU A 173 25.83 -17.00 -6.19
C LEU A 173 26.82 -18.12 -6.48
N ARG A 174 28.13 -17.84 -6.40
CA ARG A 174 29.25 -18.78 -6.61
C ARG A 174 29.77 -19.43 -5.32
N SER A 175 29.24 -19.04 -4.16
CA SER A 175 29.62 -19.60 -2.87
C SER A 175 29.43 -21.12 -2.85
N SER A 176 30.29 -21.81 -2.08
CA SER A 176 30.15 -23.26 -1.84
C SER A 176 28.91 -23.61 -1.02
N HIS A 177 28.43 -22.66 -0.21
CA HIS A 177 27.26 -22.80 0.65
C HIS A 177 26.41 -21.53 0.51
N PRO A 178 25.73 -21.34 -0.63
CA PRO A 178 24.92 -20.15 -0.85
C PRO A 178 23.68 -20.18 0.06
N ALA A 179 23.20 -19.00 0.42
CA ALA A 179 21.99 -18.84 1.21
C ALA A 179 20.76 -19.48 0.53
N ASP A 180 19.83 -19.93 1.37
CA ASP A 180 18.53 -20.51 0.98
C ASP A 180 17.65 -19.49 0.24
N LEU A 181 17.67 -18.25 0.71
CA LEU A 181 16.97 -17.10 0.12
C LEU A 181 17.98 -15.96 -0.07
N ILE A 182 18.23 -15.60 -1.32
CA ILE A 182 19.12 -14.49 -1.70
C ILE A 182 18.24 -13.38 -2.25
N VAL A 183 18.30 -12.19 -1.64
CA VAL A 183 17.57 -11.01 -2.12
C VAL A 183 18.54 -9.89 -2.45
N ALA A 184 18.63 -9.59 -3.74
CA ALA A 184 19.42 -8.48 -4.24
C ALA A 184 18.52 -7.33 -4.66
N HIS A 185 18.73 -6.15 -4.08
CA HIS A 185 18.08 -4.92 -4.50
C HIS A 185 19.07 -4.06 -5.30
N LEU A 186 18.76 -3.76 -6.55
CA LEU A 186 19.66 -3.12 -7.51
C LEU A 186 19.08 -1.77 -7.98
N LEU A 187 19.73 -0.68 -7.61
CA LEU A 187 19.25 0.70 -7.81
C LEU A 187 19.60 1.32 -9.19
N GLY A 188 20.38 0.61 -10.00
CA GLY A 188 21.03 1.20 -11.17
C GLY A 188 20.05 1.72 -12.24
N VAL A 189 18.95 1.01 -12.46
CA VAL A 189 17.94 1.36 -13.47
C VAL A 189 17.18 2.62 -13.06
N ASP A 190 16.66 2.69 -11.84
CA ASP A 190 16.01 3.89 -11.29
C ASP A 190 16.92 5.13 -11.33
N HIS A 191 18.15 5.04 -10.81
CA HIS A 191 19.10 6.17 -10.86
C HIS A 191 19.39 6.61 -12.31
N CYS A 192 19.55 5.66 -13.24
CA CYS A 192 19.70 6.00 -14.65
C CYS A 192 18.45 6.71 -15.20
N GLY A 193 17.26 6.26 -14.81
CA GLY A 193 15.97 6.86 -15.11
C GLY A 193 15.92 8.32 -14.69
N HIS A 194 16.08 8.62 -13.39
CA HIS A 194 16.05 9.99 -12.87
C HIS A 194 17.07 10.92 -13.53
N LYS A 195 18.27 10.39 -13.83
CA LYS A 195 19.37 11.21 -14.35
C LYS A 195 19.24 11.52 -15.84
N TYR A 196 18.80 10.56 -16.64
CA TYR A 196 18.87 10.64 -18.10
C TYR A 196 17.53 10.38 -18.81
N GLY A 197 16.55 9.81 -18.11
CA GLY A 197 15.33 9.25 -18.68
C GLY A 197 15.52 7.83 -19.22
N PRO A 198 14.41 7.06 -19.39
CA PRO A 198 14.45 5.69 -19.88
C PRO A 198 14.92 5.57 -21.34
N ASN A 199 14.70 6.59 -22.16
CA ASN A 199 15.07 6.57 -23.58
C ASN A 199 16.42 7.25 -23.84
N HIS A 200 17.43 6.89 -23.05
CA HIS A 200 18.80 7.39 -23.17
C HIS A 200 19.81 6.23 -23.27
N ILE A 201 20.92 6.39 -24.01
CA ILE A 201 21.87 5.29 -24.28
C ILE A 201 22.46 4.65 -23.01
N GLN A 202 22.60 5.42 -21.93
CA GLN A 202 23.02 4.95 -20.60
C GLN A 202 22.04 3.94 -20.00
N MET A 203 20.74 4.00 -20.35
CA MET A 203 19.76 2.99 -19.93
C MET A 203 20.11 1.64 -20.57
N SER A 204 20.52 1.64 -21.84
CA SER A 204 20.95 0.42 -22.53
C SER A 204 22.16 -0.22 -21.85
N ASP A 205 23.16 0.58 -21.46
CA ASP A 205 24.34 0.11 -20.73
C ASP A 205 23.98 -0.43 -19.35
N THR A 206 23.06 0.23 -18.65
CA THR A 206 22.60 -0.17 -17.33
C THR A 206 21.85 -1.50 -17.37
N LEU A 207 20.93 -1.65 -18.32
CA LEU A 207 20.19 -2.90 -18.51
C LEU A 207 21.11 -4.08 -18.88
N ARG A 208 22.13 -3.84 -19.72
CA ARG A 208 23.14 -4.87 -20.02
C ARG A 208 23.89 -5.35 -18.78
N LYS A 209 24.31 -4.42 -17.91
CA LYS A 209 25.00 -4.77 -16.65
C LYS A 209 24.11 -5.58 -15.70
N ILE A 210 22.82 -5.24 -15.63
CA ILE A 210 21.83 -6.00 -14.86
C ILE A 210 21.67 -7.40 -15.47
N ASP A 211 21.58 -7.49 -16.79
CA ASP A 211 21.41 -8.74 -17.52
C ASP A 211 22.63 -9.67 -17.43
N GLU A 212 23.85 -9.15 -17.33
CA GLU A 212 25.08 -9.93 -17.10
C GLU A 212 25.06 -10.71 -15.77
N ILE A 213 24.29 -10.23 -14.79
CA ILE A 213 24.12 -10.88 -13.48
C ILE A 213 23.09 -12.02 -13.55
N ILE A 214 22.19 -11.97 -14.53
CA ILE A 214 21.13 -12.96 -14.69
C ILE A 214 21.76 -14.33 -14.99
N SER A 215 21.64 -15.24 -14.02
CA SER A 215 22.22 -16.58 -14.09
C SER A 215 21.19 -17.63 -14.49
N GLU A 216 21.66 -18.78 -14.95
CA GLU A 216 20.81 -19.96 -15.18
C GLU A 216 20.31 -20.62 -13.88
N THR A 217 20.48 -20.00 -12.70
CA THR A 217 19.94 -20.52 -11.43
C THR A 217 18.89 -19.59 -10.80
N LEU A 218 18.56 -18.49 -11.48
CA LEU A 218 17.74 -17.41 -10.98
C LEU A 218 16.24 -17.78 -10.98
N LEU A 219 15.54 -17.57 -9.86
CA LEU A 219 14.12 -17.90 -9.76
C LEU A 219 13.22 -16.73 -10.12
N ILE A 220 13.53 -15.52 -9.65
CA ILE A 220 12.71 -14.31 -9.82
C ILE A 220 13.59 -13.09 -10.16
N VAL A 221 13.26 -12.37 -11.23
CA VAL A 221 13.70 -10.99 -11.50
C VAL A 221 12.46 -10.11 -11.54
N MET A 222 12.42 -9.02 -10.79
CA MET A 222 11.24 -8.18 -10.74
C MET A 222 11.57 -6.70 -10.56
N GLY A 223 10.69 -5.83 -11.06
CA GLY A 223 10.65 -4.42 -10.70
C GLY A 223 9.70 -4.17 -9.53
N ASP A 224 10.04 -3.16 -8.73
CA ASP A 224 9.17 -2.61 -7.68
C ASP A 224 8.20 -1.56 -8.24
N HIS A 225 8.60 -0.79 -9.24
CA HIS A 225 7.75 0.09 -10.03
C HIS A 225 8.30 0.24 -11.46
N GLY A 226 7.63 1.06 -12.26
CA GLY A 226 8.13 1.58 -13.52
C GLY A 226 8.63 3.02 -13.42
N MET A 227 8.64 3.74 -14.53
CA MET A 227 9.02 5.16 -14.57
C MET A 227 8.41 5.83 -15.79
N THR A 228 8.08 7.12 -15.65
CA THR A 228 7.64 7.98 -16.74
C THR A 228 8.72 8.16 -17.81
N THR A 229 8.34 8.72 -18.96
CA THR A 229 9.28 9.05 -20.05
C THR A 229 10.37 10.06 -19.67
N THR A 230 10.18 10.82 -18.60
CA THR A 230 11.18 11.75 -18.04
C THR A 230 11.99 11.14 -16.90
N GLY A 231 11.74 9.89 -16.53
CA GLY A 231 12.45 9.19 -15.46
C GLY A 231 11.91 9.39 -14.05
N ASP A 232 10.73 10.02 -13.91
CA ASP A 232 10.05 10.22 -12.62
C ASP A 232 9.08 9.06 -12.29
N HIS A 233 8.66 8.92 -11.04
CA HIS A 233 7.71 7.90 -10.58
C HIS A 233 6.94 8.33 -9.30
N GLY A 234 5.97 7.54 -8.87
CA GLY A 234 5.15 7.78 -7.68
C GLY A 234 3.65 7.92 -7.96
N GLY A 235 3.28 8.11 -9.23
CA GLY A 235 1.92 8.20 -9.75
C GLY A 235 1.27 6.86 -10.08
N ASP A 236 0.21 6.94 -10.89
CA ASP A 236 -0.66 5.83 -11.28
C ASP A 236 -0.69 5.56 -12.79
N SER A 237 0.22 6.17 -13.56
CA SER A 237 0.29 5.93 -15.00
C SER A 237 0.73 4.49 -15.31
N ASP A 238 0.38 4.00 -16.50
CA ASP A 238 0.80 2.67 -16.95
C ASP A 238 2.33 2.53 -16.94
N ASP A 239 3.05 3.57 -17.37
CA ASP A 239 4.52 3.63 -17.37
C ASP A 239 5.13 3.45 -15.98
N GLU A 240 4.44 3.90 -14.92
CA GLU A 240 4.88 3.81 -13.52
C GLU A 240 4.39 2.52 -12.82
N THR A 241 3.24 1.99 -13.22
CA THR A 241 2.60 0.84 -12.57
C THR A 241 2.98 -0.50 -13.22
N HIS A 242 3.39 -0.51 -14.49
CA HIS A 242 3.75 -1.73 -15.23
C HIS A 242 5.22 -2.12 -15.02
N ALA A 243 5.53 -2.60 -13.83
CA ALA A 243 6.82 -3.23 -13.55
C ALA A 243 6.93 -4.60 -14.25
N GLY A 244 8.15 -5.09 -14.42
CA GLY A 244 8.42 -6.41 -15.00
C GLY A 244 8.50 -7.50 -13.94
N LEU A 245 8.07 -8.71 -14.29
CA LEU A 245 8.38 -9.95 -13.57
C LEU A 245 8.90 -10.98 -14.55
N LEU A 246 10.00 -11.65 -14.21
CA LEU A 246 10.47 -12.89 -14.82
C LEU A 246 10.53 -13.97 -13.76
N VAL A 247 9.97 -15.13 -14.07
CA VAL A 247 10.11 -16.35 -13.29
C VAL A 247 10.84 -17.41 -14.11
N PHE A 248 11.81 -18.09 -13.49
CA PHE A 248 12.62 -19.12 -14.16
C PHE A 248 13.03 -20.21 -13.17
N SER A 249 13.29 -21.42 -13.64
CA SER A 249 13.87 -22.47 -12.81
C SER A 249 14.49 -23.49 -13.74
N PRO A 250 15.74 -23.93 -13.49
CA PRO A 250 16.37 -24.98 -14.27
C PRO A 250 15.46 -26.18 -14.50
N GLY A 251 15.31 -26.60 -15.75
CA GLY A 251 14.54 -27.79 -16.13
C GLY A 251 13.02 -27.68 -15.97
N ARG A 252 12.48 -26.50 -15.63
CA ARG A 252 11.03 -26.27 -15.50
C ARG A 252 10.54 -25.32 -16.58
N GLN A 253 9.50 -25.76 -17.30
CA GLN A 253 8.73 -24.90 -18.19
C GLN A 253 7.57 -24.27 -17.40
N PHE A 254 7.60 -22.95 -17.21
CA PHE A 254 6.47 -22.25 -16.58
C PHE A 254 5.33 -22.05 -17.60
N PRO A 255 4.07 -22.29 -17.21
CA PRO A 255 2.91 -21.80 -17.95
C PRO A 255 2.92 -20.27 -18.01
N PRO A 256 2.25 -19.66 -19.01
CA PRO A 256 2.12 -18.21 -19.09
C PRO A 256 1.63 -17.60 -17.78
N LEU A 257 2.20 -16.45 -17.42
CA LEU A 257 1.75 -15.70 -16.25
C LEU A 257 0.39 -15.03 -16.53
N PRO A 258 -0.46 -14.87 -15.51
CA PRO A 258 -1.71 -14.12 -15.64
C PRO A 258 -1.48 -12.68 -16.09
N LYS A 259 -2.40 -12.11 -16.88
CA LYS A 259 -2.26 -10.73 -17.41
C LYS A 259 -2.32 -9.65 -16.33
N ASN A 260 -3.16 -9.84 -15.32
CA ASN A 260 -3.42 -8.84 -14.27
C ASN A 260 -2.74 -9.24 -12.96
N LEU A 261 -1.46 -9.60 -13.05
CA LEU A 261 -0.71 -10.09 -11.90
C LEU A 261 -0.31 -8.91 -11.00
N ARG A 262 -0.73 -8.93 -9.73
CA ARG A 262 -0.38 -7.87 -8.77
C ARG A 262 0.88 -8.20 -8.00
N GLN A 263 1.61 -7.18 -7.55
CA GLN A 263 2.83 -7.37 -6.76
C GLN A 263 2.65 -8.22 -5.51
N ILE A 264 1.55 -7.99 -4.80
CA ILE A 264 1.24 -8.70 -3.57
C ILE A 264 0.99 -10.21 -3.79
N ASP A 265 0.64 -10.64 -4.99
CA ASP A 265 0.36 -12.05 -5.34
C ASP A 265 1.64 -12.92 -5.31
N LEU A 266 2.81 -12.30 -5.40
CA LEU A 266 4.09 -13.01 -5.27
C LEU A 266 4.33 -13.51 -3.84
N VAL A 267 3.88 -12.77 -2.83
CA VAL A 267 4.14 -13.08 -1.41
C VAL A 267 3.57 -14.43 -0.97
N PRO A 268 2.28 -14.75 -1.18
CA PRO A 268 1.76 -16.07 -0.80
C PRO A 268 2.38 -17.18 -1.65
N SER A 269 2.65 -16.89 -2.92
CA SER A 269 3.25 -17.85 -3.85
C SER A 269 4.65 -18.28 -3.39
N LEU A 270 5.51 -17.29 -3.13
CA LEU A 270 6.89 -17.53 -2.69
C LEU A 270 6.94 -18.12 -1.28
N SER A 271 6.06 -17.69 -0.37
CA SER A 271 5.97 -18.25 0.99
C SER A 271 5.71 -19.75 0.93
N LEU A 272 4.70 -20.18 0.19
CA LEU A 272 4.34 -21.60 0.08
C LEU A 272 5.41 -22.42 -0.66
N LEU A 273 5.98 -21.90 -1.74
CA LEU A 273 7.07 -22.56 -2.47
C LEU A 273 8.34 -22.75 -1.62
N LEU A 274 8.58 -21.88 -0.65
CA LEU A 274 9.65 -22.00 0.34
C LEU A 274 9.24 -22.83 1.57
N GLY A 275 7.98 -23.28 1.67
CA GLY A 275 7.46 -24.01 2.83
C GLY A 275 7.38 -23.14 4.09
N LEU A 276 7.05 -21.86 3.93
CA LEU A 276 6.86 -20.86 4.97
C LEU A 276 5.37 -20.58 5.20
N PRO A 277 4.98 -20.12 6.40
CA PRO A 277 3.67 -19.52 6.59
C PRO A 277 3.50 -18.28 5.71
N ILE A 278 2.33 -18.11 5.10
CA ILE A 278 2.01 -16.85 4.40
C ILE A 278 1.86 -15.75 5.46
N PRO A 279 2.48 -14.56 5.30
CA PRO A 279 2.36 -13.46 6.24
C PRO A 279 0.91 -13.15 6.63
N PHE A 280 0.67 -12.88 7.92
CA PHE A 280 -0.69 -12.79 8.47
C PHE A 280 -1.60 -11.82 7.72
N SER A 281 -1.09 -10.64 7.40
CA SER A 281 -1.86 -9.56 6.76
C SER A 281 -1.91 -9.65 5.23
N ASN A 282 -1.31 -10.69 4.63
CA ASN A 282 -1.25 -10.84 3.18
C ASN A 282 -2.66 -10.80 2.56
N LEU A 283 -2.78 -10.05 1.47
CA LEU A 283 -3.96 -9.97 0.60
C LEU A 283 -3.71 -10.55 -0.78
N GLY A 284 -2.47 -10.94 -1.09
CA GLY A 284 -2.14 -11.52 -2.39
C GLY A 284 -2.85 -12.85 -2.63
N VAL A 285 -3.03 -13.15 -3.91
CA VAL A 285 -3.55 -14.42 -4.41
C VAL A 285 -2.38 -15.26 -4.93
N VAL A 286 -2.39 -16.57 -4.70
CA VAL A 286 -1.36 -17.46 -5.26
C VAL A 286 -1.32 -17.41 -6.79
N ILE A 287 -0.12 -17.37 -7.34
CA ILE A 287 0.15 -17.38 -8.78
C ILE A 287 0.18 -18.84 -9.22
N GLU A 288 -0.95 -19.36 -9.67
CA GLU A 288 -1.12 -20.78 -10.03
C GLU A 288 -0.02 -21.29 -10.98
N SER A 289 0.39 -20.48 -11.96
CA SER A 289 1.47 -20.81 -12.91
C SER A 289 2.81 -21.12 -12.24
N MET A 290 3.04 -20.64 -11.00
CA MET A 290 4.26 -20.93 -10.24
C MET A 290 4.22 -22.26 -9.49
N PHE A 291 3.08 -22.93 -9.40
CA PHE A 291 2.93 -24.22 -8.71
C PHE A 291 2.88 -25.39 -9.70
N PRO A 292 3.46 -26.55 -9.34
CA PRO A 292 3.14 -27.80 -10.03
C PRO A 292 1.62 -28.08 -9.98
N PRO A 293 1.01 -28.67 -11.01
CA PRO A 293 -0.44 -28.90 -11.05
C PRO A 293 -0.98 -29.66 -9.83
N ASN A 294 -0.21 -30.62 -9.29
CA ASN A 294 -0.59 -31.41 -8.12
C ASN A 294 -0.52 -30.65 -6.79
N LEU A 295 0.04 -29.44 -6.75
CA LEU A 295 0.14 -28.60 -5.56
C LEU A 295 -0.70 -27.32 -5.65
N SER A 296 -1.25 -26.99 -6.83
CA SER A 296 -2.02 -25.75 -7.02
C SER A 296 -3.24 -25.68 -6.11
N GLU A 297 -4.04 -26.76 -6.03
CA GLU A 297 -5.23 -26.79 -5.17
C GLU A 297 -4.88 -26.64 -3.68
N GLN A 298 -3.78 -27.27 -3.24
CA GLN A 298 -3.28 -27.11 -1.87
C GLN A 298 -2.85 -25.67 -1.60
N ALA A 299 -2.18 -25.03 -2.56
CA ALA A 299 -1.75 -23.64 -2.44
C ALA A 299 -2.93 -22.68 -2.32
N ILE A 300 -3.97 -22.88 -3.15
CA ILE A 300 -5.21 -22.11 -3.14
C ILE A 300 -5.90 -22.25 -1.79
N ALA A 301 -6.05 -23.47 -1.27
CA ALA A 301 -6.68 -23.72 0.03
C ALA A 301 -5.93 -23.03 1.18
N LEU A 302 -4.61 -23.09 1.19
CA LEU A 302 -3.78 -22.44 2.23
C LEU A 302 -3.85 -20.91 2.17
N ASN A 303 -3.86 -20.35 0.95
CA ASN A 303 -4.01 -18.92 0.74
C ASN A 303 -5.42 -18.45 1.15
N TYR A 304 -6.46 -19.21 0.82
CA TYR A 304 -7.83 -18.95 1.27
C TYR A 304 -7.93 -18.91 2.79
N GLU A 305 -7.42 -19.91 3.49
CA GLU A 305 -7.46 -19.95 4.95
C GLU A 305 -6.72 -18.77 5.59
N GLN A 306 -5.57 -18.38 5.05
CA GLN A 306 -4.83 -17.21 5.53
C GLN A 306 -5.64 -15.92 5.34
N VAL A 307 -6.13 -15.65 4.13
CA VAL A 307 -6.88 -14.41 3.82
C VAL A 307 -8.18 -14.36 4.61
N ARG A 308 -8.88 -15.49 4.75
CA ARG A 308 -10.09 -15.62 5.57
C ARG A 308 -9.82 -15.25 7.02
N ARG A 309 -8.76 -15.81 7.63
CA ARG A 309 -8.36 -15.51 9.02
C ARG A 309 -7.99 -14.05 9.21
N PHE A 310 -7.28 -13.45 8.25
CA PHE A 310 -6.97 -12.02 8.27
C PHE A 310 -8.25 -11.19 8.23
N ALA A 311 -9.13 -11.44 7.25
CA ALA A 311 -10.37 -10.70 7.07
C ALA A 311 -11.28 -10.77 8.30
N SER A 312 -11.41 -11.95 8.92
CA SER A 312 -12.16 -12.11 10.19
C SER A 312 -11.57 -11.30 11.33
N SER A 313 -10.24 -11.32 11.48
CA SER A 313 -9.55 -10.56 12.53
C SER A 313 -9.65 -9.05 12.28
N TYR A 314 -9.58 -8.63 11.02
CA TYR A 314 -9.73 -7.23 10.62
C TYR A 314 -11.15 -6.72 10.84
N ALA A 315 -12.18 -7.50 10.49
CA ALA A 315 -13.58 -7.15 10.74
C ALA A 315 -13.88 -7.04 12.25
N ALA A 316 -13.36 -7.97 13.06
CA ALA A 316 -13.48 -7.90 14.52
C ALA A 316 -12.82 -6.63 15.11
N ALA A 317 -11.70 -6.20 14.53
CA ALA A 317 -11.00 -4.98 14.94
C ALA A 317 -11.61 -3.69 14.37
N ASN A 318 -12.47 -3.76 13.34
CA ASN A 318 -13.07 -2.64 12.62
C ASN A 318 -14.57 -2.89 12.36
N PRO A 319 -15.47 -2.55 13.31
CA PRO A 319 -16.90 -2.88 13.21
C PRO A 319 -17.64 -2.31 12.00
N SER A 320 -17.10 -1.28 11.34
CA SER A 320 -17.65 -0.72 10.10
C SER A 320 -17.42 -1.61 8.87
N PHE A 321 -16.47 -2.55 8.93
CA PHE A 321 -16.15 -3.45 7.85
C PHE A 321 -16.88 -4.80 8.02
N GLN A 322 -17.81 -5.10 7.12
CA GLN A 322 -18.61 -6.32 7.17
C GLN A 322 -18.10 -7.36 6.16
N ILE A 323 -17.93 -8.60 6.62
CA ILE A 323 -17.44 -9.73 5.82
C ILE A 323 -18.47 -10.83 5.61
N THR A 324 -19.60 -10.79 6.32
CA THR A 324 -20.63 -11.85 6.33
C THR A 324 -21.32 -12.04 4.98
N SER A 325 -21.37 -10.99 4.16
CA SER A 325 -21.87 -11.07 2.79
C SER A 325 -20.87 -11.70 1.81
N ILE A 326 -19.59 -11.77 2.18
CA ILE A 326 -18.51 -12.28 1.33
C ILE A 326 -18.19 -13.72 1.71
N ILE A 327 -17.94 -13.99 2.99
CA ILE A 327 -17.73 -15.33 3.53
C ILE A 327 -19.09 -15.86 3.99
N THR A 328 -19.84 -16.43 3.04
CA THR A 328 -21.19 -16.94 3.29
C THR A 328 -21.19 -18.36 3.86
N HIS A 329 -20.21 -19.18 3.45
CA HIS A 329 -20.01 -20.54 3.91
C HIS A 329 -18.54 -20.94 3.70
N ASP A 330 -18.07 -21.93 4.44
CA ASP A 330 -16.77 -22.55 4.19
C ASP A 330 -16.85 -23.43 2.93
N THR A 331 -15.82 -23.37 2.08
CA THR A 331 -15.77 -24.11 0.82
C THR A 331 -14.41 -24.78 0.63
N THR A 332 -14.44 -25.98 0.07
CA THR A 332 -13.24 -26.73 -0.35
C THR A 332 -13.03 -26.68 -1.85
N VAL A 333 -13.88 -25.97 -2.61
CA VAL A 333 -13.81 -25.89 -4.06
C VAL A 333 -12.82 -24.78 -4.46
N PRO A 334 -11.70 -25.08 -5.16
CA PRO A 334 -10.66 -24.08 -5.45
C PRO A 334 -11.17 -22.83 -6.17
N ALA A 335 -12.09 -22.99 -7.13
CA ALA A 335 -12.68 -21.86 -7.85
C ALA A 335 -13.48 -20.91 -6.94
N GLU A 336 -14.19 -21.45 -5.95
CA GLU A 336 -14.95 -20.65 -4.97
C GLU A 336 -14.02 -19.99 -3.94
N GLN A 337 -12.94 -20.69 -3.56
CA GLN A 337 -11.89 -20.15 -2.70
C GLN A 337 -11.23 -18.93 -3.36
N LEU A 338 -10.76 -19.06 -4.60
CA LEU A 338 -10.19 -17.95 -5.38
C LEU A 338 -11.15 -16.78 -5.52
N ARG A 339 -12.42 -17.05 -5.86
CA ARG A 339 -13.45 -16.02 -5.94
C ARG A 339 -13.64 -15.28 -4.62
N THR A 340 -13.63 -16.01 -3.50
CA THR A 340 -13.77 -15.41 -2.16
C THR A 340 -12.56 -14.56 -1.80
N ILE A 341 -11.34 -15.03 -2.10
CA ILE A 341 -10.10 -14.26 -1.89
C ILE A 341 -10.16 -12.95 -2.67
N HIS A 342 -10.51 -12.99 -3.97
CA HIS A 342 -10.62 -11.78 -4.78
C HIS A 342 -11.67 -10.80 -4.24
N ASN A 343 -12.86 -11.28 -3.85
CA ASN A 343 -13.89 -10.43 -3.25
C ASN A 343 -13.43 -9.78 -1.94
N LEU A 344 -12.70 -10.52 -1.10
CA LEU A 344 -12.13 -9.99 0.15
C LEU A 344 -11.05 -8.95 -0.12
N GLN A 345 -10.15 -9.24 -1.07
CA GLN A 345 -9.08 -8.35 -1.50
C GLN A 345 -9.65 -7.03 -2.03
N ASP A 346 -10.66 -7.07 -2.90
CA ASP A 346 -11.30 -5.89 -3.46
C ASP A 346 -12.05 -5.07 -2.39
N SER A 347 -12.73 -5.75 -1.47
CA SER A 347 -13.45 -5.09 -0.38
C SER A 347 -12.52 -4.41 0.64
N LEU A 348 -11.42 -5.09 1.02
CA LEU A 348 -10.41 -4.52 1.92
C LEU A 348 -9.67 -3.36 1.25
N ARG A 349 -9.37 -3.50 -0.04
CA ARG A 349 -8.77 -2.41 -0.83
C ARG A 349 -9.68 -1.20 -0.91
N ALA A 350 -10.96 -1.38 -1.19
CA ALA A 350 -11.93 -0.29 -1.18
C ALA A 350 -12.00 0.38 0.19
N ALA A 351 -12.03 -0.41 1.28
CA ALA A 351 -12.03 0.12 2.64
C ALA A 351 -10.77 0.95 3.00
N TRP A 352 -9.62 0.65 2.40
CA TRP A 352 -8.35 1.34 2.68
C TRP A 352 -8.04 2.51 1.73
N THR A 353 -8.77 2.64 0.64
CA THR A 353 -8.53 3.67 -0.39
C THR A 353 -9.63 4.74 -0.46
N GLN A 354 -10.73 4.56 0.28
CA GLN A 354 -11.84 5.52 0.29
C GLN A 354 -11.65 6.61 1.35
N PHE A 355 -11.56 7.85 0.88
CA PHE A 355 -11.60 9.02 1.75
C PHE A 355 -12.97 9.19 2.42
N ASP A 356 -12.98 9.65 3.67
CA ASP A 356 -14.22 10.08 4.32
C ASP A 356 -14.60 11.48 3.80
N GLN A 357 -15.40 11.48 2.74
CA GLN A 357 -15.89 12.69 2.08
C GLN A 357 -16.69 13.59 3.03
N VAL A 358 -17.34 13.03 4.05
CA VAL A 358 -18.14 13.81 5.00
C VAL A 358 -17.19 14.60 5.90
N LEU A 359 -16.21 13.94 6.51
CA LEU A 359 -15.21 14.60 7.34
C LEU A 359 -14.37 15.61 6.54
N MET A 360 -13.95 15.25 5.31
CA MET A 360 -13.23 16.20 4.44
C MET A 360 -14.05 17.45 4.14
N ARG A 361 -15.31 17.31 3.72
CA ARG A 361 -16.18 18.46 3.44
C ARG A 361 -16.39 19.31 4.70
N LEU A 362 -16.67 18.69 5.84
CA LEU A 362 -16.83 19.40 7.11
C LEU A 362 -15.55 20.17 7.48
N GLY A 363 -14.38 19.58 7.31
CA GLY A 363 -13.08 20.23 7.53
C GLY A 363 -12.86 21.43 6.61
N VAL A 364 -13.11 21.29 5.30
CA VAL A 364 -12.99 22.39 4.32
C VAL A 364 -13.95 23.53 4.61
N PHE A 365 -15.23 23.21 4.85
CA PHE A 365 -16.23 24.23 5.19
C PHE A 365 -15.86 24.98 6.46
N SER A 366 -15.42 24.24 7.48
CA SER A 366 -14.99 24.82 8.74
C SER A 366 -13.74 25.71 8.59
N PHE A 367 -12.80 25.30 7.73
CA PHE A 367 -11.60 26.08 7.44
C PHE A 367 -11.95 27.38 6.70
N ALA A 368 -12.77 27.29 5.64
CA ALA A 368 -13.21 28.44 4.86
C ALA A 368 -13.99 29.44 5.72
N GLU A 369 -14.87 28.94 6.59
CA GLU A 369 -15.68 29.74 7.50
C GLU A 369 -14.81 30.46 8.56
N THR A 370 -13.73 29.82 9.03
CA THR A 370 -12.72 30.43 9.92
C THR A 370 -11.87 31.48 9.19
N LEU A 371 -11.49 31.22 7.94
CA LEU A 371 -10.74 32.15 7.10
C LEU A 371 -11.54 33.42 6.79
N LEU A 372 -12.79 33.28 6.37
CA LEU A 372 -13.69 34.41 6.10
C LEU A 372 -13.90 35.29 7.33
N CYS A 373 -13.96 34.70 8.53
CA CYS A 373 -14.04 35.45 9.78
C CYS A 373 -12.77 36.24 10.07
N THR A 374 -11.62 35.63 9.79
CA THR A 374 -10.31 36.25 10.01
C THR A 374 -10.15 37.48 9.12
N ILE A 375 -10.58 37.38 7.86
CA ILE A 375 -10.52 38.47 6.86
C ILE A 375 -11.57 39.56 7.14
N SER A 376 -12.82 39.16 7.42
CA SER A 376 -13.95 40.10 7.49
C SER A 376 -14.06 40.84 8.83
N CYS A 377 -13.41 40.38 9.90
CA CYS A 377 -13.56 40.97 11.23
C CYS A 377 -12.25 41.60 11.72
N SER A 378 -12.28 42.87 12.12
CA SER A 378 -11.15 43.53 12.82
C SER A 378 -11.19 43.29 14.34
N SER A 379 -12.36 42.96 14.89
CA SER A 379 -12.58 42.51 16.27
C SER A 379 -13.78 41.55 16.31
N LEU A 380 -13.84 40.66 17.31
CA LEU A 380 -15.00 39.76 17.47
C LEU A 380 -16.04 40.44 18.37
N SER A 381 -17.25 40.66 17.84
CA SER A 381 -18.39 41.07 18.66
C SER A 381 -18.79 39.95 19.64
N ALA A 382 -19.62 40.27 20.64
CA ALA A 382 -20.14 39.27 21.58
C ALA A 382 -20.93 38.16 20.85
N ALA A 383 -21.76 38.53 19.87
CA ALA A 383 -22.51 37.58 19.06
C ALA A 383 -21.59 36.69 18.22
N GLN A 384 -20.58 37.27 17.57
CA GLN A 384 -19.59 36.50 16.80
C GLN A 384 -18.78 35.57 17.70
N THR A 385 -18.41 36.00 18.91
CA THR A 385 -17.71 35.16 19.89
C THR A 385 -18.56 33.95 20.29
N VAL A 386 -19.87 34.14 20.51
CA VAL A 386 -20.79 33.03 20.80
C VAL A 386 -20.86 32.05 19.64
N VAL A 387 -21.09 32.53 18.41
CA VAL A 387 -21.15 31.68 17.22
C VAL A 387 -19.85 30.89 17.05
N ARG A 388 -18.69 31.55 17.16
CA ARG A 388 -17.38 30.92 17.00
C ARG A 388 -17.07 29.89 18.05
N SER A 389 -17.43 30.17 19.31
CA SER A 389 -17.31 29.17 20.38
C SER A 389 -18.23 27.96 20.13
N GLY A 390 -19.41 28.16 19.53
CA GLY A 390 -20.30 27.08 19.11
C GLY A 390 -19.73 26.23 17.98
N CYS A 391 -19.17 26.87 16.93
CA CYS A 391 -18.47 26.18 15.84
C CYS A 391 -17.29 25.36 16.37
N LEU A 392 -16.49 25.92 17.29
CA LEU A 392 -15.41 25.19 17.94
C LEU A 392 -15.89 23.96 18.71
N LEU A 393 -17.00 24.08 19.45
CA LEU A 393 -17.58 22.95 20.17
C LEU A 393 -18.14 21.88 19.21
N LEU A 394 -18.70 22.29 18.07
CA LEU A 394 -19.11 21.36 17.01
C LEU A 394 -17.90 20.60 16.47
N GLN A 395 -16.81 21.29 16.15
CA GLN A 395 -15.56 20.65 15.70
C GLN A 395 -15.06 19.62 16.71
N LEU A 396 -15.00 20.01 17.99
CA LEU A 396 -14.60 19.11 19.07
C LEU A 396 -15.53 17.90 19.19
N SER A 397 -16.85 18.08 19.03
CA SER A 397 -17.80 16.97 19.07
C SER A 397 -17.60 15.97 17.92
N VAL A 398 -17.23 16.46 16.72
CA VAL A 398 -16.92 15.62 15.56
C VAL A 398 -15.63 14.83 15.80
N ILE A 399 -14.59 15.47 16.34
CA ILE A 399 -13.29 14.84 16.60
C ILE A 399 -13.38 13.77 17.69
N PHE A 400 -14.09 14.06 18.78
CA PHE A 400 -14.15 13.18 19.94
C PHE A 400 -15.29 12.15 19.89
N GLY A 401 -16.05 12.10 18.78
CA GLY A 401 -17.17 11.18 18.59
C GLY A 401 -18.38 11.59 19.41
N GLY A 402 -19.54 11.72 18.74
CA GLY A 402 -20.81 12.14 19.34
C GLY A 402 -21.47 11.09 20.24
N SER A 403 -20.75 10.51 21.21
CA SER A 403 -21.41 9.79 22.31
C SER A 403 -22.04 10.80 23.27
N ASN A 404 -23.15 10.43 23.91
CA ASN A 404 -23.86 11.30 24.87
C ASN A 404 -23.00 11.67 26.10
N ASP A 405 -21.91 10.95 26.33
CA ASP A 405 -20.95 11.20 27.41
C ASP A 405 -19.83 12.19 27.00
N ASN A 406 -19.86 12.70 25.77
CA ASN A 406 -18.86 13.66 25.29
C ASN A 406 -19.12 15.07 25.84
N PRO A 407 -18.23 15.64 26.68
CA PRO A 407 -18.43 16.95 27.27
C PRO A 407 -18.55 18.08 26.25
N ALA A 408 -18.03 17.91 25.02
CA ALA A 408 -18.22 18.86 23.93
C ALA A 408 -19.68 18.95 23.47
N VAL A 409 -20.41 17.82 23.45
CA VAL A 409 -21.85 17.77 23.13
C VAL A 409 -22.66 18.43 24.24
N SER A 410 -22.34 18.16 25.50
CA SER A 410 -23.01 18.79 26.65
C SER A 410 -22.79 20.31 26.67
N LEU A 411 -21.56 20.77 26.42
CA LEU A 411 -21.23 22.19 26.35
C LEU A 411 -21.88 22.89 25.16
N LEU A 412 -21.97 22.20 24.00
CA LEU A 412 -22.69 22.70 22.82
C LEU A 412 -24.18 22.92 23.12
N LEU A 413 -24.83 21.96 23.77
CA LEU A 413 -26.25 22.05 24.15
C LEU A 413 -26.50 23.18 25.17
N VAL A 414 -25.60 23.37 26.14
CA VAL A 414 -25.67 24.48 27.09
C VAL A 414 -25.51 25.83 26.37
N ARG A 415 -24.60 25.92 25.39
CA ARG A 415 -24.38 27.14 24.61
C ARG A 415 -25.53 27.46 23.64
N LEU A 416 -26.09 26.46 22.96
CA LEU A 416 -27.30 26.62 22.15
C LEU A 416 -28.47 27.16 22.99
N LYS A 417 -28.68 26.61 24.20
CA LYS A 417 -29.69 27.12 25.14
C LYS A 417 -29.42 28.56 25.57
N ALA A 418 -28.16 28.92 25.85
CA ALA A 418 -27.79 30.29 26.22
C ALA A 418 -27.98 31.28 25.05
N ALA A 419 -27.63 30.87 23.82
CA ALA A 419 -27.83 31.66 22.61
C ALA A 419 -29.33 31.90 22.31
N LEU A 420 -30.17 30.87 22.46
CA LEU A 420 -31.63 30.96 22.33
C LEU A 420 -32.27 31.84 23.41
N LYS A 421 -31.71 31.83 24.63
CA LYS A 421 -32.18 32.69 25.73
C LYS A 421 -31.82 34.17 25.49
N ASN A 422 -30.66 34.44 24.89
CA ASN A 422 -30.28 35.80 24.49
C ASN A 422 -31.03 36.31 23.25
N SER A 423 -31.38 35.45 22.28
CA SER A 423 -32.15 35.88 21.10
C SER A 423 -33.61 36.22 21.42
N ARG A 424 -34.21 35.59 22.45
CA ARG A 424 -35.53 36.01 22.97
C ARG A 424 -35.54 37.44 23.53
N ASN A 425 -34.41 37.94 24.02
CA ASN A 425 -34.28 39.32 24.49
C ASN A 425 -34.04 40.34 23.35
N VAL A 426 -33.72 39.87 22.13
CA VAL A 426 -33.49 40.75 20.96
C VAL A 426 -34.77 40.92 20.13
N ILE A 427 -35.69 39.95 20.15
CA ILE A 427 -36.95 40.01 19.37
C ILE A 427 -38.02 40.90 20.04
N LEU A 428 -37.91 41.18 21.35
CA LEU A 428 -38.93 41.95 22.10
C LEU A 428 -38.68 43.47 22.19
N ASN A 429 -37.67 44.02 21.52
CA ASN A 429 -37.35 45.46 21.54
C ASN A 429 -37.32 46.10 20.13
N PHE A 430 -38.36 45.87 19.32
CA PHE A 430 -38.62 46.67 18.11
C PHE A 430 -39.80 47.63 18.36
N PRO A 431 -39.60 48.97 18.34
CA PRO A 431 -40.65 49.94 18.57
C PRO A 431 -41.32 50.32 17.25
N TRP A 432 -42.33 49.57 16.81
CA TRP A 432 -43.18 49.94 15.65
C TRP A 432 -44.66 49.60 15.87
N THR A 433 -45.24 50.02 16.99
CA THR A 433 -46.71 50.05 17.14
C THR A 433 -47.17 51.13 18.12
N LYS A 434 -46.86 52.41 17.88
CA LYS A 434 -47.63 53.53 18.46
C LYS A 434 -47.62 54.72 17.51
N ASN A 435 -48.83 55.20 17.21
CA ASN A 435 -49.19 56.44 16.49
C ASN A 435 -49.62 56.28 15.02
N TYR A 436 -50.88 55.89 14.81
CA TYR A 436 -51.74 56.52 13.82
C TYR A 436 -53.19 56.49 14.30
N SER A 437 -53.55 57.45 15.17
CA SER A 437 -54.93 57.85 15.43
C SER A 437 -54.97 59.38 15.43
N ASN A 438 -55.94 59.93 14.70
CA ASN A 438 -56.31 61.34 14.54
C ASN A 438 -55.65 62.09 13.38
N ARG A 439 -56.42 62.19 12.29
CA ARG A 439 -56.75 63.46 11.61
C ARG A 439 -58.04 63.28 10.80
N ARG A 440 -59.13 63.91 11.28
CA ARG A 440 -60.29 64.37 10.50
C ARG A 440 -60.05 65.85 10.14
N PRO A 441 -60.71 66.42 9.12
CA PRO A 441 -62.15 66.73 9.16
C PRO A 441 -63.04 65.67 8.54
#